data_AF-A0A2N2DAL0-F1
#
_entry.id   AF-A0A2N2DAL0-F1
#
_cell.length_a   1.000
_cell.length_b   1.000
_cell.length_c   1.000
_cell.angle_alpha   90.00
_cell.angle_beta   90.00
_cell.angle_gamma   90.00
#
_symmetry.space_group_name_H-M   'P 1'
#
loop_
_entity.id
_entity.type
_entity.pdbx_description
1 polymer ?
#
loop_
_entity_poly.entity_id
_entity_poly.type
_entity_poly.pdbx_seq_one_letter_code
_entity_poly.pdbx_strand_id
1 'polypeptide(L)' 'MIVLNEKERKLILLIRNIKYGEIRVIIQDEMPVRVEELKKSIKL' A
#
# COMPACT_ATOMS: atom_id res chain seq x y z
N MET A 1 9.99 -19.00 -0.65
CA MET A 1 9.04 -18.36 -1.61
C MET A 1 7.93 -17.76 -0.78
N ILE A 2 7.65 -16.46 -0.90
CA ILE A 2 6.54 -15.82 -0.17
C ILE A 2 5.30 -15.86 -1.07
N VAL A 3 4.25 -16.54 -0.62
CA VAL A 3 2.97 -16.62 -1.33
C VAL A 3 2.06 -15.53 -0.79
N LEU A 4 1.75 -14.55 -1.64
CA LEU A 4 0.92 -13.42 -1.25
C LEU A 4 -0.56 -13.76 -1.36
N ASN A 5 -1.32 -13.45 -0.32
CA ASN A 5 -2.77 -13.45 -0.35
C ASN A 5 -3.31 -12.28 -1.19
N GLU A 6 -4.61 -12.26 -1.43
CA GLU A 6 -5.24 -11.25 -2.30
C GLU A 6 -5.07 -9.81 -1.79
N LYS A 7 -5.13 -9.62 -0.46
CA LYS A 7 -5.01 -8.28 0.15
C LYS A 7 -3.59 -7.75 -0.01
N GLU A 8 -2.58 -8.61 0.19
CA GLU A 8 -1.18 -8.26 -0.01
C GLU A 8 -0.87 -7.95 -1.48
N ARG A 9 -1.41 -8.75 -2.42
CA ARG A 9 -1.26 -8.48 -3.87
C ARG A 9 -1.84 -7.13 -4.23
N LYS A 10 -3.03 -6.79 -3.74
CA LYS A 10 -3.66 -5.48 -3.97
C LYS A 10 -2.83 -4.34 -3.40
N LEU A 11 -2.27 -4.51 -2.20
CA LEU A 11 -1.39 -3.51 -1.59
C LEU A 11 -0.13 -3.27 -2.44
N ILE A 12 0.55 -4.33 -2.87
CA ILE A 12 1.75 -4.21 -3.70
C ILE A 12 1.44 -3.55 -5.05
N LEU A 13 0.31 -3.89 -5.66
CA LEU A 13 -0.15 -3.24 -6.90
C LEU A 13 -0.41 -1.75 -6.68
N LEU A 14 -1.05 -1.37 -5.57
CA LEU A 14 -1.26 0.03 -5.21
C LEU A 14 0.07 0.76 -5.07
N ILE A 15 1.01 0.23 -4.27
CA ILE A 15 2.35 0.81 -4.08
C ILE A 15 3.05 1.05 -5.42
N ARG A 16 3.02 0.07 -6.33
CA ARG A 16 3.64 0.20 -7.66
C ARG A 16 2.96 1.23 -8.56
N ASN A 17 1.65 1.43 -8.41
CA ASN A 17 0.87 2.35 -9.24
C ASN A 17 0.97 3.81 -8.81
N ILE A 18 1.27 4.12 -7.54
CA ILE A 18 1.31 5.53 -7.09
C ILE A 18 2.40 6.33 -7.81
N LYS A 19 3.46 5.65 -8.26
CA LYS A 19 4.71 6.18 -8.81
C LYS A 19 5.51 7.03 -7.81
N TYR A 20 4.86 7.98 -7.14
CA TYR A 20 5.41 8.82 -6.08
C TYR A 20 4.30 9.24 -5.11
N GLY A 21 4.63 9.43 -3.84
CA GLY A 21 3.70 9.84 -2.79
C GLY A 21 3.77 8.95 -1.55
N GLU A 22 2.87 9.18 -0.61
CA GLU A 22 2.79 8.43 0.64
C GLU A 22 1.49 7.61 0.72
N ILE A 23 1.61 6.39 1.25
CA ILE A 23 0.47 5.51 1.54
C ILE A 23 0.49 5.18 3.02
N ARG A 24 -0.64 5.37 3.70
CA ARG A 24 -0.89 4.81 5.02
C ARG A 24 -1.47 3.43 4.88
N VAL A 25 -0.83 2.45 5.49
CA VAL A 25 -1.36 1.09 5.58
C VAL A 25 -1.64 0.77 7.04
N ILE A 26 -2.85 0.30 7.32
CA ILE A 26 -3.23 -0.21 8.64
C ILE A 26 -3.21 -1.73 8.57
N ILE A 27 -2.39 -2.34 9.44
CA ILE A 27 -2.26 -3.79 9.59
C ILE A 27 -3.02 -4.22 10.85
N GLN A 28 -3.83 -5.26 10.71
CA GLN A 28 -4.52 -5.91 11.81
C GLN A 28 -4.52 -7.42 11.54
N ASP A 29 -4.23 -8.21 12.57
CA ASP A 29 -4.13 -9.68 12.47
C ASP A 29 -3.24 -10.13 11.29
N GLU A 30 -2.05 -9.51 11.19
CA GLU A 30 -1.07 -9.76 10.14
C GLU A 30 -1.55 -9.43 8.70
N MET A 31 -2.73 -8.83 8.54
CA MET A 31 -3.31 -8.47 7.25
C MET A 31 -3.44 -6.95 7.04
N PRO A 32 -3.22 -6.44 5.81
CA PRO A 32 -3.56 -5.07 5.49
C PRO A 32 -5.09 -4.93 5.39
N VAL A 33 -5.67 -4.23 6.37
CA VAL A 33 -7.13 -4.02 6.45
C VAL A 33 -7.57 -2.71 5.81
N ARG A 34 -6.68 -1.71 5.75
CA ARG A 34 -6.98 -0.41 5.14
C ARG A 34 -5.74 0.21 4.53
N VAL A 35 -5.93 0.80 3.34
CA VAL A 35 -4.88 1.46 2.57
C VAL A 35 -5.40 2.84 2.19
N GLU A 36 -4.78 3.90 2.69
CA GLU A 36 -5.16 5.28 2.43
C GLU A 36 -4.01 6.01 1.72
N GLU A 37 -4.28 6.66 0.59
CA GLU A 37 -3.31 7.52 -0.09
C GLU A 37 -3.29 8.88 0.62
N LEU A 38 -2.17 9.23 1.26
CA LEU A 38 -2.11 10.39 2.17
C LEU A 38 -1.93 11.72 1.43
N LYS A 39 -1.18 11.74 0.31
CA LYS A 39 -1.12 12.76 -0.77
C LYS A 39 0.25 12.74 -1.44
N LYS A 40 0.28 13.30 -2.66
CA LYS A 40 1.47 13.63 -3.45
C LYS A 40 2.05 14.97 -3.00
N SER A 41 2.93 14.99 -2.02
CA SER A 41 3.77 16.17 -1.75
C SER A 41 5.08 16.04 -2.51
N ILE A 42 5.11 16.56 -3.74
CA ILE A 42 6.37 16.96 -4.35
C ILE A 42 6.72 18.31 -3.71
N LYS A 43 7.72 18.33 -2.83
CA LYS A 43 8.56 19.53 -2.70
C LYS A 43 9.58 19.41 -3.83
N LEU A 44 9.30 20.13 -4.93
CA LEU A 44 10.29 20.42 -5.97
C LEU A 44 11.42 21.25 -5.35
#